data_AF-A0A848PZ79-F1
#
_entry.id   AF-A0A848PZ79-F1
#
_cell.length_a   1.000
_cell.length_b   1.000
_cell.length_c   1.000
_cell.angle_alpha   90.00
_cell.angle_beta   90.00
_cell.angle_gamma   90.00
#
_symmetry.space_group_name_H-M   'P 1'
#
loop_
_entity.id
_entity.type
_entity.pdbx_description
1 polymer ?
#
loop_
_entity_poly.entity_id
_entity_poly.type
_entity_poly.pdbx_seq_one_letter_code
_entity_poly.pdbx_strand_id
1 'polypeptide(L)' 'MASFVACGGKEVDALDFMFASKVLKKFTSLNLAFLHDELNDLSSELDKIFGKGAFWQSQKVIEDYSKIS' A
#
# COMPACT_ATOMS: atom_id res chain seq x y z
N MET A 1 -3.20 -18.50 -9.46
CA MET A 1 -2.64 -17.38 -8.66
C MET A 1 -1.96 -17.94 -7.42
N ALA A 2 -0.87 -18.71 -7.58
CA ALA A 2 -0.18 -19.37 -6.45
C ALA A 2 1.33 -19.56 -6.68
N SER A 3 1.90 -18.91 -7.71
CA SER A 3 3.26 -19.21 -8.18
C SER A 3 4.20 -18.00 -8.12
N PHE A 4 4.07 -17.18 -7.08
CA PHE A 4 5.07 -16.13 -6.78
C PHE A 4 5.85 -16.44 -5.49
N VAL A 5 5.36 -17.35 -4.64
CA VAL A 5 5.94 -17.65 -3.32
C VAL A 5 7.12 -18.64 -3.35
N ALA A 6 7.33 -19.36 -4.47
CA ALA A 6 8.26 -20.50 -4.50
C ALA A 6 9.63 -20.23 -5.17
N CYS A 7 9.89 -19.01 -5.69
CA CYS A 7 11.13 -18.75 -6.45
C CYS A 7 11.79 -17.40 -6.11
N GLY A 8 11.96 -17.10 -4.81
CA GLY A 8 12.86 -16.03 -4.36
C GLY A 8 12.32 -14.59 -4.41
N GLY A 9 11.03 -14.38 -4.64
CA GLY A 9 10.36 -13.12 -4.30
C GLY A 9 9.98 -13.15 -2.82
N LYS A 10 10.36 -12.14 -2.03
CA LYS A 10 9.92 -12.05 -0.63
C LYS A 10 8.39 -12.04 -0.60
N GLU A 11 7.80 -12.83 0.29
CA GLU A 11 6.35 -12.88 0.53
C GLU A 11 5.72 -11.48 0.71
N VAL A 12 6.53 -10.54 1.22
CA VAL A 12 6.20 -9.12 1.40
C VAL A 12 5.87 -8.42 0.08
N ASP A 13 6.54 -8.71 -1.03
CA ASP A 13 6.27 -8.07 -2.34
C ASP A 13 4.92 -8.51 -2.92
N ALA A 14 4.55 -9.77 -2.74
CA ALA A 14 3.24 -10.26 -3.15
C ALA A 14 2.12 -9.64 -2.30
N LEU A 15 2.38 -9.47 -1.00
CA LEU A 15 1.46 -8.82 -0.08
C LEU A 15 1.29 -7.33 -0.41
N ASP A 16 2.39 -6.63 -0.72
CA ASP A 16 2.40 -5.22 -1.15
C ASP A 16 1.57 -5.01 -2.41
N PHE A 17 1.80 -5.81 -3.45
CA PHE A 17 1.01 -5.75 -4.68
C PHE A 17 -0.49 -5.99 -4.43
N MET A 18 -0.82 -6.97 -3.58
CA MET A 18 -2.21 -7.28 -3.26
C MET A 18 -2.87 -6.17 -2.44
N PHE A 19 -2.13 -5.57 -1.50
CA PHE A 19 -2.59 -4.45 -0.68
C PHE A 19 -2.85 -3.21 -1.55
N ALA A 20 -1.89 -2.82 -2.39
CA ALA A 20 -2.06 -1.72 -3.33
C ALA A 20 -3.24 -1.95 -4.30
N SER A 21 -3.35 -3.13 -4.88
CA SER A 21 -4.35 -3.40 -5.93
C SER A 21 -5.77 -3.64 -5.39
N LYS A 22 -5.92 -4.16 -4.17
CA LYS A 22 -7.22 -4.57 -3.62
C LYS A 22 -7.68 -3.76 -2.41
N VAL A 23 -6.75 -3.29 -1.59
CA VAL A 23 -7.05 -2.54 -0.36
C VAL A 23 -7.05 -1.04 -0.70
N LEU A 24 -5.93 -0.50 -1.21
CA LEU A 24 -5.83 0.92 -1.58
C LEU A 24 -6.87 1.34 -2.64
N LYS A 25 -7.17 0.48 -3.61
CA LYS A 25 -8.23 0.71 -4.61
C LYS A 25 -9.65 0.86 -4.03
N LYS A 26 -9.90 0.46 -2.79
CA LYS A 26 -11.19 0.73 -2.13
C LYS A 26 -11.27 2.17 -1.63
N PHE A 27 -10.15 2.78 -1.22
CA PHE A 27 -10.13 4.15 -0.71
C PHE A 27 -10.44 5.19 -1.79
N THR A 28 -10.15 4.91 -3.06
CA THR A 28 -10.59 5.77 -4.18
C THR A 28 -12.11 5.78 -4.39
N SER A 29 -12.80 4.73 -3.94
CA SER A 29 -14.26 4.70 -3.93
C SER A 29 -14.86 5.41 -2.70
N LEU A 30 -14.02 5.81 -1.74
CA LEU A 30 -14.40 6.65 -0.61
C LEU A 30 -13.94 8.10 -0.86
N ASN A 31 -14.39 9.03 -0.02
CA ASN A 31 -14.05 10.44 -0.16
C ASN A 31 -12.57 10.68 0.20
N LEU A 32 -11.71 10.66 -0.82
CA LEU A 32 -10.25 10.81 -0.71
C LEU A 32 -9.82 12.07 0.05
N ALA A 33 -10.57 13.16 -0.07
CA ALA A 33 -10.26 14.43 0.60
C ALA A 33 -10.32 14.31 2.13
N PHE A 34 -11.14 13.40 2.67
CA PHE A 34 -11.19 13.15 4.11
C PHE A 34 -10.08 12.21 4.58
N LEU A 35 -9.64 11.30 3.71
CA LEU A 35 -8.71 10.23 4.04
C LEU A 35 -7.24 10.64 3.96
N HIS A 36 -6.93 11.91 3.64
CA HIS A 36 -5.55 12.36 3.44
C HIS A 36 -4.69 12.18 4.70
N ASP A 37 -5.19 12.57 5.88
CA ASP A 37 -4.50 12.35 7.16
C ASP A 37 -4.38 10.85 7.46
N GLU A 38 -5.49 10.11 7.38
CA GLU A 38 -5.46 8.65 7.60
C GLU A 38 -4.53 7.89 6.66
N LEU A 39 -4.35 8.32 5.40
CA LEU A 39 -3.42 7.71 4.45
C LEU A 39 -1.96 7.95 4.85
N ASN A 40 -1.64 9.13 5.40
CA ASN A 40 -0.31 9.43 5.94
C ASN A 40 -0.01 8.60 7.20
N ASP A 41 -0.98 8.47 8.10
CA ASP A 41 -0.86 7.57 9.26
C ASP A 41 -0.69 6.11 8.81
N LEU A 42 -1.48 5.66 7.84
CA LEU A 42 -1.36 4.31 7.26
C LEU A 42 0.03 4.06 6.69
N SER A 43 0.61 5.03 5.97
CA SER A 43 1.98 4.97 5.46
C SER A 43 2.99 4.76 6.59
N SER A 44 2.84 5.49 7.69
CA SER A 44 3.71 5.37 8.87
C SER A 44 3.54 4.03 9.58
N GLU A 45 2.31 3.51 9.69
CA GLU A 45 2.02 2.21 10.27
C GLU A 45 2.59 1.05 9.43
N LEU A 46 2.53 1.13 8.11
CA LEU A 46 3.16 0.15 7.21
C LEU A 46 4.68 0.08 7.44
N ASP A 47 5.34 1.23 7.58
CA ASP A 47 6.76 1.34 7.90
C ASP A 47 7.10 0.74 9.28
N LYS A 48 6.20 0.88 10.28
CA LYS A 48 6.39 0.29 11.63
C LYS A 48 6.21 -1.22 11.64
N ILE A 49 5.22 -1.74 10.90
CA ILE A 49 4.88 -3.17 10.89
C ILE A 49 5.85 -3.97 10.03
N PHE A 50 6.18 -3.48 8.84
CA PHE A 50 6.99 -4.21 7.86
C PHE A 50 8.44 -3.71 7.75
N GLY A 51 8.75 -2.58 8.38
CA GLY A 51 10.06 -1.95 8.34
C GLY A 51 10.20 -0.94 7.20
N LYS A 52 11.13 -0.01 7.38
CA LYS A 52 11.34 1.07 6.41
C LYS A 52 11.79 0.54 5.05
N GLY A 53 11.11 0.98 3.99
CA GLY A 53 11.38 0.58 2.61
C GLY A 53 10.71 -0.74 2.18
N ALA A 54 9.95 -1.39 3.07
CA ALA A 54 8.96 -2.39 2.67
C ALA A 54 7.71 -1.69 2.11
N PHE A 55 6.87 -2.42 1.38
CA PHE A 55 5.60 -1.90 0.84
C PHE A 55 5.73 -0.71 -0.13
N TRP A 56 6.82 -0.65 -0.89
CA TRP A 56 7.14 0.48 -1.76
C TRP A 56 6.05 0.77 -2.82
N GLN A 57 5.32 -0.24 -3.30
CA GLN A 57 4.22 -0.03 -4.25
C GLN A 57 3.03 0.63 -3.57
N SER A 58 2.66 0.14 -2.38
CA SER A 58 1.60 0.74 -1.57
C SER A 58 1.93 2.17 -1.17
N GLN A 59 3.17 2.44 -0.74
CA GLN A 59 3.62 3.79 -0.41
C GLN A 59 3.51 4.74 -1.60
N LYS A 60 3.88 4.28 -2.80
CA LYS A 60 3.73 5.06 -4.02
C LYS A 60 2.26 5.39 -4.33
N VAL A 61 1.37 4.42 -4.20
CA VAL A 61 -0.07 4.62 -4.42
C VAL A 61 -0.66 5.61 -3.41
N ILE A 62 -0.25 5.52 -2.14
CA ILE A 62 -0.64 6.47 -1.10
C ILE A 62 -0.17 7.90 -1.45
N GLU A 63 1.07 8.04 -1.93
CA GLU A 63 1.62 9.34 -2.36
C GLU A 63 0.87 9.90 -3.58
N ASP A 64 0.54 9.05 -4.56
CA ASP A 64 -0.29 9.44 -5.71
C ASP A 64 -1.67 9.94 -5.26
N TYR A 65 -2.29 9.30 -4.26
CA TYR A 65 -3.57 9.72 -3.70
C TYR A 65 -3.50 11.07 -2.98
N SER A 66 -2.39 11.35 -2.30
CA SER A 66 -2.15 12.66 -1.67
C SER A 66 -2.07 13.80 -2.69
N LYS A 67 -1.61 13.53 -3.93
CA LYS A 67 -1.48 14.53 -5.00
C LYS A 67 -2.78 14.82 -5.78
N ILE A 68 -3.79 13.94 -5.66
CA ILE A 68 -5.05 14.04 -6.42
C ILE A 68 -6.10 14.89 -5.68
N SER A 69 -5.94 15.07 -4.36
CA SER A 69 -6.77 15.97 -3.55
C SER A 69 -6.21 17.39 -3.49
#